data_AF-A0A7W1EIG6-F1
#
_entry.id   AF-A0A7W1EIG6-F1
#
_cell.length_a   1.000
_cell.length_b   1.000
_cell.length_c   1.000
_cell.angle_alpha   90.00
_cell.angle_beta   90.00
_cell.angle_gamma   90.00
#
_symmetry.space_group_name_H-M   'P 1'
#
loop_
_entity.id
_entity.type
_entity.pdbx_description
1 polymer ?
#
loop_
_entity_poly.entity_id
_entity_poly.type
_entity_poly.pdbx_seq_one_letter_code
_entity_poly.pdbx_strand_id
1 'polypeptide(L)'
;MEIIHFTTRSHCAVYKTGYIVFAAVFTSSILLLYSYLLKGLIPSSNLFREYCICFGQLLFQGTLLLLFSKKEMILNYLFEMMKVSLIGAFLLSPVLVSAILFFPFSPGLYYYLGYFFVIVLYMFFNHKKRVKELQAAWWLTYTWVLYRFIVLLIIL
;
A
#
# COMPACT_ATOMS: atom_id res chain seq x y z
N MET A 1 -30.13 -0.67 -24.14
CA MET A 1 -28.80 -1.32 -24.03
C MET A 1 -27.85 -0.54 -23.10
N GLU A 2 -27.95 0.79 -23.01
CA GLU A 2 -27.12 1.61 -22.08
C GLU A 2 -27.40 1.38 -20.59
N ILE A 3 -28.65 1.12 -20.19
CA ILE A 3 -29.02 0.95 -18.78
C ILE A 3 -28.32 -0.26 -18.15
N ILE A 4 -28.16 -1.37 -18.89
CA ILE A 4 -27.51 -2.61 -18.42
C ILE A 4 -25.98 -2.41 -18.32
N HIS A 5 -25.40 -1.62 -19.22
CA HIS A 5 -23.98 -1.26 -19.15
C HIS A 5 -23.67 -0.31 -17.98
N PHE A 6 -24.61 0.55 -17.61
CA PHE A 6 -24.44 1.46 -16.47
C PHE A 6 -24.50 0.73 -15.12
N THR A 7 -25.46 -0.20 -14.92
CA THR A 7 -25.56 -1.00 -13.69
C THR A 7 -24.36 -1.92 -13.50
N THR A 8 -23.90 -2.61 -14.55
CA THR A 8 -22.70 -3.47 -14.45
C THR A 8 -21.44 -2.67 -14.11
N ARG A 9 -21.29 -1.45 -14.65
CA ARG A 9 -20.17 -0.56 -14.35
C ARG A 9 -20.23 -0.02 -12.91
N SER A 10 -21.42 0.26 -12.36
CA SER A 10 -21.58 0.77 -10.99
C SER A 10 -21.32 -0.31 -9.92
N HIS A 11 -21.80 -1.54 -10.10
CA HIS A 11 -21.53 -2.66 -9.19
C HIS A 11 -20.02 -2.98 -9.12
N CYS A 12 -19.33 -2.90 -10.26
CA CYS A 12 -17.88 -3.05 -10.32
C CYS A 12 -17.15 -1.93 -9.56
N ALA A 13 -17.67 -0.70 -9.61
CA ALA A 13 -17.07 0.44 -8.91
C ALA A 13 -17.25 0.38 -7.39
N VAL A 14 -18.42 -0.03 -6.91
CA VAL A 14 -18.69 -0.22 -5.47
C VAL A 14 -17.79 -1.31 -4.90
N TYR A 15 -17.68 -2.46 -5.60
CA TYR A 15 -16.77 -3.53 -5.20
C TYR A 15 -15.31 -3.07 -5.11
N LYS A 16 -14.81 -2.37 -6.14
CA LYS A 16 -13.43 -1.84 -6.15
C LYS A 16 -13.19 -0.87 -5.01
N THR A 17 -14.14 0.01 -4.74
CA THR A 17 -14.04 0.99 -3.65
C THR A 17 -14.02 0.30 -2.30
N GLY A 18 -14.93 -0.65 -2.07
CA GLY A 18 -14.95 -1.47 -0.85
C GLY A 18 -13.64 -2.22 -0.64
N TYR A 19 -13.10 -2.81 -1.71
CA TYR A 19 -11.80 -3.48 -1.67
C TYR A 19 -10.66 -2.51 -1.33
N ILE A 20 -10.61 -1.32 -1.93
CA ILE A 20 -9.58 -0.31 -1.66
C ILE A 20 -9.60 0.08 -0.17
N VAL A 21 -10.78 0.36 0.39
CA VAL A 21 -10.93 0.73 1.81
C VAL A 21 -10.50 -0.41 2.71
N PHE A 22 -10.99 -1.64 2.45
CA PHE A 22 -10.60 -2.83 3.20
C PHE A 22 -9.08 -3.04 3.19
N ALA A 23 -8.49 -3.03 1.99
CA ALA A 23 -7.05 -3.21 1.83
C ALA A 23 -6.26 -2.10 2.54
N ALA A 24 -6.72 -0.85 2.49
CA ALA A 24 -6.05 0.27 3.15
C ALA A 24 -6.05 0.11 4.68
N VAL A 25 -7.19 -0.26 5.26
CA VAL A 25 -7.32 -0.51 6.70
C VAL A 25 -6.46 -1.69 7.13
N PHE A 26 -6.52 -2.81 6.39
CA PHE A 26 -5.74 -4.00 6.69
C PHE A 26 -4.23 -3.75 6.59
N THR A 27 -3.77 -3.19 5.47
CA THR A 27 -2.35 -2.87 5.27
C THR A 27 -1.84 -1.89 6.33
N SER A 28 -2.61 -0.87 6.69
CA SER A 28 -2.22 0.09 7.74
C SER A 28 -2.11 -0.57 9.11
N SER A 29 -3.02 -1.50 9.44
CA SER A 29 -2.97 -2.26 10.69
C SER A 29 -1.71 -3.13 10.77
N ILE A 30 -1.35 -3.81 9.68
CA ILE A 30 -0.13 -4.60 9.60
C ILE A 30 1.11 -3.72 9.72
N LEU A 31 1.15 -2.56 9.06
CA LEU A 31 2.27 -1.62 9.16
C LEU A 31 2.43 -1.06 10.57
N LEU A 32 1.33 -0.78 11.29
CA LEU A 32 1.39 -0.38 12.69
C LEU A 32 2.07 -1.46 13.55
N LEU A 33 1.63 -2.71 13.44
CA LEU A 33 2.21 -3.81 14.19
C LEU A 33 3.70 -3.99 13.85
N TYR A 34 4.03 -3.86 12.57
CA TYR A 34 5.42 -3.93 12.11
C TYR A 34 6.28 -2.78 12.62
N SER A 35 5.73 -1.58 12.80
CA SER A 35 6.46 -0.44 13.36
C SER A 35 6.99 -0.72 14.78
N TYR A 36 6.32 -1.61 15.54
CA TYR A 36 6.80 -2.01 16.86
C TYR A 36 8.04 -2.89 16.82
N LEU A 37 8.24 -3.68 15.74
CA LEU A 37 9.46 -4.45 15.53
C LEU A 37 10.65 -3.57 15.11
N LEU A 38 10.37 -2.36 14.61
CA LEU A 38 11.36 -1.36 14.21
C LEU A 38 11.57 -0.26 15.26
N LYS A 39 11.07 -0.46 16.48
CA LYS A 39 11.31 0.43 17.62
C LYS A 39 12.83 0.63 17.80
N GLY A 40 13.25 1.89 17.82
CA GLY A 40 14.67 2.28 17.87
C GLY A 40 15.18 2.92 16.58
N LEU A 41 14.53 2.69 15.44
CA LEU A 41 14.82 3.41 14.18
C LEU A 41 13.75 4.43 13.82
N ILE A 42 12.48 4.10 14.08
CA ILE A 42 11.34 4.92 13.70
C ILE A 42 10.52 5.21 14.97
N PRO A 43 10.02 6.46 15.15
CA PRO A 43 9.13 6.78 16.26
C PRO A 43 7.91 5.85 16.27
N SER A 44 7.49 5.41 17.45
CA SER A 44 6.32 4.54 17.60
C SER A 44 5.11 5.13 16.87
N SER A 45 4.48 4.31 16.02
CA SER A 45 3.30 4.72 15.28
C SER A 45 2.03 4.60 16.10
N ASN A 46 1.00 5.33 15.67
CA ASN A 46 -0.37 5.13 16.13
C ASN A 46 -1.27 4.83 14.92
N LEU A 47 -2.44 4.24 15.16
CA LEU A 47 -3.38 3.87 14.09
C LEU A 47 -3.75 5.05 13.21
N PHE A 48 -3.97 6.23 13.81
CA PHE A 48 -4.34 7.43 13.08
C PHE A 48 -3.26 7.83 12.07
N ARG A 49 -1.98 7.81 12.48
CA ARG A 49 -0.83 8.12 11.62
C ARG A 49 -0.75 7.17 10.43
N GLU A 50 -0.83 5.86 10.65
CA GLU A 50 -0.77 4.88 9.56
C GLU A 50 -1.95 5.03 8.58
N TYR A 51 -3.16 5.27 9.09
CA TYR A 51 -4.30 5.56 8.23
C TYR A 51 -4.10 6.84 7.43
N CYS A 52 -3.66 7.94 8.05
CA CYS A 52 -3.36 9.18 7.34
C CYS A 52 -2.32 8.96 6.24
N ILE A 53 -1.27 8.17 6.51
CA ILE A 53 -0.25 7.86 5.50
C ILE A 53 -0.84 7.04 4.36
N CYS A 54 -1.60 5.99 4.65
CA CYS A 54 -2.14 5.09 3.63
C CYS A 54 -3.23 5.77 2.78
N PHE A 55 -4.21 6.42 3.41
CA PHE A 55 -5.24 7.19 2.71
C PHE A 55 -4.64 8.42 2.00
N GLY A 56 -3.65 9.08 2.60
CA GLY A 56 -2.90 10.15 1.94
C GLY A 56 -2.19 9.67 0.68
N GLN A 57 -1.66 8.43 0.66
CA GLN A 57 -1.05 7.84 -0.53
C GLN A 57 -2.08 7.63 -1.64
N LEU A 58 -3.29 7.16 -1.30
CA LEU A 58 -4.39 7.00 -2.24
C LEU A 58 -4.80 8.34 -2.84
N LEU A 59 -4.93 9.38 -2.01
CA LEU A 59 -5.28 10.73 -2.46
C LEU A 59 -4.19 11.34 -3.34
N PHE A 60 -2.91 11.18 -2.97
CA PHE A 60 -1.78 11.68 -3.74
C PHE A 60 -1.73 11.04 -5.14
N GLN A 61 -1.81 9.72 -5.22
CA GLN A 61 -1.81 9.00 -6.49
C GLN A 61 -3.06 9.27 -7.33
N GLY A 62 -4.23 9.35 -6.67
CA GLY A 62 -5.48 9.71 -7.33
C GLY A 62 -5.42 11.11 -7.94
N THR A 63 -4.81 12.07 -7.23
CA THR A 63 -4.63 13.46 -7.71
C THR A 63 -3.65 13.53 -8.88
N LEU A 64 -2.52 12.81 -8.81
CA LEU A 64 -1.58 12.72 -9.93
C LEU A 64 -2.26 12.16 -11.18
N LEU A 65 -3.10 11.14 -11.04
CA LEU A 65 -3.85 10.58 -12.16
C LEU A 65 -4.95 11.51 -12.68
N LEU A 66 -5.56 12.33 -11.82
CA LEU A 66 -6.51 13.36 -12.28
C LEU A 66 -5.81 14.43 -13.13
N LEU A 67 -4.59 14.81 -12.76
CA LEU A 67 -3.84 15.87 -13.43
C LEU A 67 -3.19 15.39 -14.75
N PHE A 68 -2.69 14.15 -14.77
CA PHE A 68 -1.84 13.65 -15.86
C PHE A 68 -2.44 12.47 -16.62
N SER A 69 -3.68 12.05 -16.34
CA SER A 69 -4.29 10.86 -16.93
C SER A 69 -5.82 10.95 -16.98
N LYS A 70 -6.46 9.91 -17.53
CA LYS A 70 -7.92 9.84 -17.67
C LYS A 70 -8.58 9.53 -16.33
N LYS A 71 -9.60 10.31 -15.96
CA LYS A 71 -10.39 10.11 -14.71
C LYS A 71 -10.93 8.69 -14.56
N GLU A 72 -11.33 8.06 -15.66
CA GLU A 72 -11.87 6.69 -15.68
C GLU A 72 -10.84 5.63 -15.25
N MET A 73 -9.55 5.93 -15.34
CA MET A 73 -8.47 5.01 -15.00
C MET A 73 -8.13 5.01 -13.50
N ILE A 74 -8.52 6.06 -12.76
CA ILE A 74 -8.13 6.26 -11.35
C ILE A 74 -8.56 5.07 -10.50
N LEU A 75 -9.83 4.69 -10.58
CA LEU A 75 -10.35 3.62 -9.72
C LEU A 75 -9.68 2.27 -10.04
N ASN A 76 -9.40 2.00 -11.32
CA ASN A 76 -8.69 0.78 -11.73
C ASN A 76 -7.24 0.79 -11.23
N TYR A 77 -6.54 1.92 -11.34
CA TYR A 77 -5.18 2.06 -10.86
C TYR A 77 -5.11 1.93 -9.33
N LEU A 78 -5.95 2.65 -8.59
CA LEU A 78 -5.97 2.58 -7.13
C LEU A 78 -6.28 1.16 -6.65
N PHE A 79 -7.19 0.47 -7.34
CA PHE A 79 -7.49 -0.94 -7.08
C PHE A 79 -6.28 -1.85 -7.30
N GLU A 80 -5.59 -1.76 -8.45
CA GLU A 80 -4.36 -2.54 -8.69
C GLU A 80 -3.24 -2.20 -7.69
N MET A 81 -3.09 -0.92 -7.33
CA MET A 81 -2.11 -0.48 -6.33
C MET A 81 -2.40 -1.08 -4.95
N MET A 82 -3.67 -1.10 -4.54
CA MET A 82 -4.06 -1.68 -3.26
C MET A 82 -3.94 -3.20 -3.24
N LYS A 83 -4.11 -3.90 -4.36
CA LYS A 83 -3.79 -5.34 -4.44
C LYS A 83 -2.32 -5.60 -4.13
N VAL A 84 -1.40 -4.82 -4.71
CA VAL A 84 0.03 -4.96 -4.42
C VAL A 84 0.32 -4.66 -2.94
N SER A 85 -0.30 -3.63 -2.38
CA SER A 85 -0.15 -3.26 -0.96
C SER A 85 -0.69 -4.32 -0.01
N LEU A 86 -1.80 -4.96 -0.37
CA LEU A 86 -2.37 -6.05 0.41
C LEU A 86 -1.49 -7.30 0.37
N ILE A 87 -0.94 -7.65 -0.80
CA ILE A 87 0.02 -8.75 -0.93
C ILE A 87 1.25 -8.49 -0.06
N GLY A 88 1.80 -7.27 -0.07
CA GLY A 88 2.90 -6.87 0.80
C GLY A 88 2.56 -7.06 2.28
N ALA A 89 1.36 -6.63 2.71
CA ALA A 89 0.89 -6.83 4.07
C ALA A 89 0.80 -8.33 4.44
N PHE A 90 0.24 -9.16 3.57
CA PHE A 90 0.21 -10.61 3.78
C PHE A 90 1.59 -11.23 3.87
N LEU A 91 2.56 -10.75 3.09
CA LEU A 91 3.93 -11.25 3.16
C LEU A 91 4.67 -10.78 4.43
N LEU A 92 4.28 -9.65 5.03
CA LEU A 92 4.81 -9.20 6.32
C LEU A 92 4.22 -9.98 7.52
N SER A 93 2.97 -10.43 7.41
CA SER A 93 2.25 -11.11 8.49
C SER A 93 2.97 -12.35 9.08
N PRO A 94 3.58 -13.26 8.29
CA PRO A 94 4.34 -14.39 8.84
C PRO A 94 5.47 -13.98 9.77
N VAL A 95 6.18 -12.89 9.46
CA VAL A 95 7.26 -12.37 10.29
C VAL A 95 6.75 -11.73 11.57
N LEU A 96 5.57 -11.10 11.52
CA LEU A 96 4.90 -10.61 12.72
C LEU A 96 4.49 -11.74 13.65
N VAL A 97 3.88 -12.79 13.08
CA VAL A 97 3.47 -13.97 13.84
C VAL A 97 4.69 -14.68 14.44
N SER A 98 5.77 -14.85 13.69
CA SER A 98 6.99 -15.47 14.24
C SER A 98 7.63 -14.61 15.33
N ALA A 99 7.66 -13.28 15.19
CA ALA A 99 8.16 -12.39 16.23
C ALA A 99 7.37 -12.52 17.54
N ILE A 100 6.06 -12.74 17.47
CA ILE A 100 5.20 -12.94 18.64
C ILE A 100 5.39 -14.35 19.25
N LEU A 101 5.41 -15.40 18.42
CA LEU A 101 5.46 -16.79 18.90
C LEU A 101 6.82 -17.18 19.48
N PHE A 102 7.91 -16.61 18.96
CA PHE A 102 9.28 -16.96 19.37
C PHE A 102 9.91 -15.94 20.32
N PHE A 103 9.12 -15.03 20.89
CA PHE A 103 9.60 -14.09 21.90
C PHE A 103 10.10 -14.85 23.15
N PRO A 104 11.31 -14.59 23.68
CA PRO A 104 12.23 -13.47 23.39
C PRO A 104 13.35 -13.76 22.36
N PHE A 105 13.39 -14.94 21.74
CA PHE A 105 14.42 -15.32 20.75
C PHE A 105 14.20 -14.70 19.36
N SER A 106 13.49 -13.57 19.30
CA SER A 106 13.21 -12.85 18.06
C SER A 106 14.49 -12.32 17.41
N PRO A 107 14.61 -12.37 16.06
CA PRO A 107 15.73 -11.77 15.35
C PRO A 107 15.94 -10.29 15.70
N GLY A 108 17.18 -9.79 15.58
CA GLY A 108 17.49 -8.39 15.85
C GLY A 108 16.87 -7.42 14.83
N LEU A 109 16.82 -6.14 15.19
CA LEU A 109 16.27 -5.03 14.40
C LEU A 109 16.67 -5.04 12.90
N TYR A 110 17.95 -5.28 12.60
CA TYR A 110 18.45 -5.28 11.22
C TYR A 110 17.84 -6.38 10.33
N TYR A 111 17.44 -7.52 10.93
CA TYR A 111 16.74 -8.57 10.21
C TYR A 111 15.36 -8.11 9.75
N TYR A 112 14.59 -7.48 10.64
CA TYR A 112 13.28 -6.93 10.30
C TYR A 112 13.39 -5.83 9.25
N LEU A 113 14.37 -4.94 9.38
CA LEU A 113 14.61 -3.90 8.38
C LEU A 113 14.93 -4.50 7.01
N GLY A 114 15.84 -5.49 6.95
CA GLY A 114 16.19 -6.19 5.71
C GLY A 114 14.99 -6.90 5.09
N TYR A 115 14.18 -7.60 5.89
CA TYR A 115 12.97 -8.27 5.43
C TYR A 115 11.98 -7.27 4.83
N PHE A 116 11.74 -6.14 5.51
CA PHE A 116 10.88 -5.07 5.00
C PHE A 116 11.35 -4.56 3.63
N PHE A 117 12.66 -4.33 3.44
CA PHE A 117 13.19 -3.92 2.14
C PHE A 117 12.99 -4.95 1.03
N VAL A 118 13.16 -6.24 1.33
CA VAL A 118 12.87 -7.32 0.36
C VAL A 118 11.41 -7.27 -0.09
N ILE A 119 10.49 -7.07 0.84
CA ILE A 119 9.05 -6.94 0.56
C ILE A 119 8.77 -5.69 -0.28
N VAL A 120 9.38 -4.55 0.05
CA VAL A 120 9.25 -3.29 -0.70
C VAL A 120 9.74 -3.46 -2.14
N LEU A 121 10.88 -4.13 -2.35
CA LEU A 121 11.39 -4.43 -3.70
C LEU A 121 10.42 -5.34 -4.46
N TYR A 122 9.91 -6.40 -3.81
CA TYR A 122 8.91 -7.28 -4.41
C TYR A 122 7.64 -6.50 -4.81
N MET A 123 7.14 -5.62 -3.95
CA MET A 123 6.00 -4.75 -4.24
C MET A 123 6.30 -3.82 -5.42
N PHE A 124 7.49 -3.24 -5.48
CA PHE A 124 7.90 -2.34 -6.56
C PHE A 124 7.85 -3.02 -7.94
N PHE A 125 8.40 -4.23 -8.07
CA PHE A 125 8.37 -4.98 -9.32
C PHE A 125 6.95 -5.39 -9.72
N ASN A 126 6.12 -5.81 -8.76
CA ASN A 126 4.72 -6.13 -9.03
C ASN A 126 3.93 -4.90 -9.46
N HIS A 127 4.12 -3.77 -8.79
CA HIS A 127 3.47 -2.52 -9.16
C HIS A 127 3.88 -2.08 -10.57
N LYS A 128 5.18 -2.15 -10.91
CA LYS A 128 5.67 -1.86 -12.27
C LYS A 128 4.96 -2.72 -13.33
N LYS A 129 4.81 -4.02 -13.06
CA LYS A 129 4.10 -4.95 -13.95
C LYS A 129 2.63 -4.53 -14.15
N ARG A 130 1.91 -4.22 -13.06
CA ARG A 130 0.51 -3.78 -13.11
C ARG A 130 0.32 -2.44 -13.80
N VAL A 131 1.22 -1.48 -13.57
CA VAL A 131 1.21 -0.18 -14.28
C VAL A 131 1.35 -0.37 -15.78
N LYS A 132 2.24 -1.29 -16.21
CA LYS A 132 2.40 -1.65 -17.63
C LYS A 132 1.15 -2.32 -18.20
N GLU A 133 0.53 -3.25 -17.46
CA GLU A 133 -0.72 -3.92 -17.87
C GLU A 133 -1.89 -2.94 -18.00
N LEU A 134 -1.97 -1.93 -17.12
CA LEU A 134 -2.97 -0.86 -17.18
C LEU A 134 -2.67 0.21 -18.24
N GLN A 135 -1.56 0.11 -18.96
CA GLN A 135 -1.06 1.15 -19.88
C GLN A 135 -0.96 2.54 -19.23
N ALA A 136 -0.75 2.58 -17.91
CA ALA A 136 -0.57 3.81 -17.17
C ALA A 136 0.88 4.30 -17.29
N ALA A 137 1.10 5.58 -17.01
CA ALA A 137 2.43 6.17 -17.15
C ALA A 137 3.46 5.51 -16.21
N TRP A 138 4.61 5.11 -16.74
CA TRP A 138 5.62 4.35 -16.01
C TRP A 138 6.16 5.09 -14.77
N TRP A 139 6.17 6.41 -14.79
CA TRP A 139 6.64 7.25 -13.69
C TRP A 139 5.78 7.11 -12.42
N LEU A 140 4.53 6.67 -12.53
CA LEU A 140 3.64 6.40 -11.38
C LEU A 140 4.19 5.32 -10.44
N THR A 141 5.07 4.44 -10.94
CA THR A 141 5.74 3.44 -10.10
C THR A 141 6.73 4.06 -9.12
N TYR A 142 7.28 5.23 -9.44
CA TYR A 142 8.24 5.90 -8.57
C TYR A 142 7.55 6.84 -7.57
N THR A 143 6.37 7.36 -7.90
CA THR A 143 5.70 8.35 -7.07
C THR A 143 5.19 7.80 -5.74
N TRP A 144 4.85 6.50 -5.65
CA TRP A 144 4.44 5.91 -4.38
C TRP A 144 5.63 5.74 -3.43
N VAL A 145 6.79 5.38 -3.99
CA VAL A 145 8.06 5.30 -3.26
C VAL A 145 8.45 6.69 -2.77
N LEU A 146 8.40 7.69 -3.65
CA LEU A 146 8.67 9.09 -3.32
C LEU A 146 7.76 9.59 -2.19
N TYR A 147 6.45 9.33 -2.28
CA TYR A 147 5.51 9.66 -1.22
C TYR A 147 5.92 9.05 0.13
N ARG A 148 6.30 7.77 0.14
CA ARG A 148 6.75 7.09 1.37
C ARG A 148 8.04 7.68 1.93
N PHE A 149 8.99 8.07 1.09
CA PHE A 149 10.20 8.76 1.53
C PHE A 149 9.90 10.15 2.12
N ILE A 150 9.05 10.94 1.47
CA ILE A 150 8.65 12.27 1.97
C ILE A 150 7.99 12.13 3.34
N VAL A 151 7.05 11.19 3.48
CA VAL A 151 6.38 10.91 4.75
C VAL A 151 7.38 10.49 5.82
N LEU A 152 8.33 9.63 5.50
CA LEU A 152 9.35 9.19 6.45
C LEU A 152 10.20 10.36 6.94
N LEU A 153 10.60 11.27 6.04
CA LEU A 153 11.35 12.49 6.39
C LEU A 153 10.56 13.47 7.27
N ILE A 154 9.23 13.50 7.15
CA ILE A 154 8.37 14.34 7.99
C ILE A 154 8.18 13.74 9.39
N ILE A 155 8.23 12.41 9.52
CA ILE A 155 7.96 11.69 10.76
C ILE A 155 9.22 11.50 11.63
N LEU A 156 10.39 11.41 10.99
CA LEU A 156 11.68 11.23 11.65
C LEU A 156 12.17 12.52 12.30
#